data_AF-A0A7D9JUI3-F1
#
_entry.id   AF-A0A7D9JUI3-F1
#
_cell.length_a   1.000
_cell.length_b   1.000
_cell.length_c   1.000
_cell.angle_alpha   90.00
_cell.angle_beta   90.00
_cell.angle_gamma   90.00
#
_symmetry.space_group_name_H-M   'P 1'
#
loop_
_entity.id
_entity.type
_entity.pdbx_description
1 polymer ?
#
loop_
_entity_poly.entity_id
_entity_poly.type
_entity_poly.pdbx_seq_one_letter_code
_entity_poly.pdbx_strand_id
1 'polypeptide(L)'
;MPYPGLIREIWRNVPGSKVSDLRSNAYYPNDPSDIQIIENFDAPFDLDRDYGSKVKGYFIPPETGPYTFFLAGSNAAELWLSENGQESGLKKIVSFSSGSSHNQWNRSPSQSSKPVDLEAGRYYFVVAVQKGTSSSDSLSGGVKLPSGRYIRPLTKETLQWRRPGNHYAGLVREVWKDMGGYQVIDLTSNPNFPNNPSSVEVIDNFDAPYNVEDNYGSRVRGYFVAPETGDYRFYLAADSTGELWISSDDSETNLRKVVSITGWTDHNEWLK
;
A
#
# COMPACT_ATOMS: atom_id res chain seq x y z
N MET A 1 13.41 7.19 -6.78
CA MET A 1 13.55 7.14 -5.31
C MET A 1 13.11 5.78 -4.79
N PRO A 2 13.71 5.24 -3.70
CA PRO A 2 13.19 4.04 -3.06
C PRO A 2 11.86 4.34 -2.36
N TYR A 3 10.96 3.37 -2.39
CA TYR A 3 9.61 3.35 -1.81
C TYR A 3 9.57 2.31 -0.68
N PRO A 4 10.31 2.51 0.43
CA PRO A 4 10.52 1.49 1.45
C PRO A 4 9.21 1.02 2.09
N GLY A 5 9.12 -0.27 2.39
CA GLY A 5 8.00 -0.86 3.14
C GLY A 5 6.98 -1.60 2.28
N LEU A 6 5.77 -1.78 2.81
CA LEU A 6 4.64 -2.47 2.17
C LEU A 6 3.34 -1.70 2.42
N ILE A 7 2.41 -1.72 1.46
CA ILE A 7 1.04 -1.23 1.67
C ILE A 7 0.31 -2.24 2.54
N ARG A 8 -0.40 -1.79 3.56
CA ARG A 8 -1.36 -2.57 4.34
C ARG A 8 -2.73 -1.94 4.23
N GLU A 9 -3.67 -2.70 3.71
CA GLU A 9 -5.09 -2.38 3.63
C GLU A 9 -5.84 -3.14 4.73
N ILE A 10 -6.79 -2.49 5.39
CA ILE A 10 -7.51 -2.98 6.58
C ILE A 10 -9.00 -2.86 6.34
N TRP A 11 -9.75 -3.94 6.56
CA TRP A 11 -11.22 -3.94 6.58
C TRP A 11 -11.68 -4.19 8.00
N ARG A 12 -12.30 -3.19 8.63
CA ARG A 12 -12.87 -3.28 9.99
C ARG A 12 -14.27 -3.90 9.95
N ASN A 13 -14.73 -4.38 11.10
CA ASN A 13 -16.05 -5.01 11.29
C ASN A 13 -16.30 -6.20 10.35
N VAL A 14 -15.25 -7.00 10.12
CA VAL A 14 -15.37 -8.24 9.32
C VAL A 14 -15.58 -9.40 10.28
N PRO A 15 -16.79 -9.97 10.41
CA PRO A 15 -17.00 -11.12 11.28
C PRO A 15 -16.31 -12.38 10.74
N GLY A 16 -16.13 -13.37 11.61
CA GLY A 16 -15.51 -14.65 11.26
C GLY A 16 -14.00 -14.70 11.51
N SER A 17 -13.39 -15.84 11.23
CA SER A 17 -11.98 -16.13 11.56
C SER A 17 -11.19 -16.75 10.41
N LYS A 18 -11.83 -16.93 9.25
CA LYS A 18 -11.21 -17.49 8.04
C LYS A 18 -10.90 -16.37 7.05
N VAL A 19 -9.84 -16.55 6.27
CA VAL A 19 -9.53 -15.64 5.15
C VAL A 19 -10.69 -15.57 4.13
N SER A 20 -11.49 -16.63 3.99
CA SER A 20 -12.72 -16.62 3.18
C SER A 20 -13.77 -15.62 3.66
N ASP A 21 -13.79 -15.31 4.95
CA ASP A 21 -14.76 -14.38 5.54
C ASP A 21 -14.41 -12.94 5.14
N LEU A 22 -13.11 -12.62 5.08
CA LEU A 22 -12.63 -11.36 4.50
C LEU A 22 -12.93 -11.28 3.00
N ARG A 23 -12.64 -12.36 2.25
CA ARG A 23 -12.87 -12.37 0.79
C ARG A 23 -14.35 -12.28 0.39
N SER A 24 -15.27 -12.66 1.29
CA SER A 24 -16.71 -12.55 1.08
C SER A 24 -17.29 -11.21 1.55
N ASN A 25 -16.49 -10.35 2.17
CA ASN A 25 -16.95 -9.03 2.60
C ASN A 25 -17.25 -8.15 1.36
N ALA A 26 -18.38 -7.45 1.38
CA ALA A 26 -18.85 -6.64 0.24
C ALA A 26 -17.87 -5.53 -0.18
N TYR A 27 -17.03 -5.08 0.74
CA TYR A 27 -16.04 -4.02 0.52
C TYR A 27 -14.66 -4.57 0.11
N TYR A 28 -14.44 -5.89 0.19
CA TYR A 28 -13.18 -6.50 -0.25
C TYR A 28 -13.23 -6.82 -1.76
N PRO A 29 -12.16 -6.55 -2.55
CA PRO A 29 -10.85 -6.03 -2.15
C PRO A 29 -10.67 -4.51 -2.35
N ASN A 30 -11.72 -3.77 -2.72
CA ASN A 30 -11.58 -2.44 -3.32
C ASN A 30 -11.86 -1.26 -2.37
N ASP A 31 -12.45 -1.50 -1.21
CA ASP A 31 -12.88 -0.46 -0.28
C ASP A 31 -12.41 -0.78 1.16
N PRO A 32 -11.10 -0.72 1.44
CA PRO A 32 -10.59 -0.89 2.79
C PRO A 32 -10.99 0.30 3.68
N SER A 33 -11.26 0.01 4.94
CA SER A 33 -11.54 1.02 5.97
C SER A 33 -10.32 1.89 6.29
N ASP A 34 -9.11 1.39 6.06
CA ASP A 34 -7.86 2.09 6.35
C ASP A 34 -6.72 1.54 5.47
N ILE A 35 -5.78 2.41 5.10
CA ILE A 35 -4.60 2.08 4.30
C ILE A 35 -3.39 2.76 4.92
N GLN A 36 -2.32 1.98 5.13
CA GLN A 36 -1.05 2.50 5.67
C GLN A 36 0.15 1.88 4.97
N ILE A 37 1.30 2.55 5.06
CA ILE A 37 2.60 1.95 4.70
C ILE A 37 3.26 1.44 5.98
N ILE A 38 3.63 0.16 6.00
CA ILE A 38 4.46 -0.42 7.07
C ILE A 38 5.91 -0.53 6.59
N GLU A 39 6.86 0.01 7.35
CA GLU A 39 8.28 -0.04 6.97
C GLU A 39 8.82 -1.48 6.92
N ASN A 40 8.46 -2.27 7.91
CA ASN A 40 8.83 -3.67 8.02
C ASN A 40 7.60 -4.54 7.74
N PHE A 41 7.79 -5.80 7.39
CA PHE A 41 6.70 -6.77 7.31
C PHE A 41 6.31 -7.23 8.72
N ASP A 42 5.86 -6.27 9.51
CA ASP A 42 5.45 -6.41 10.90
C ASP A 42 4.27 -5.47 11.15
N ALA A 43 3.06 -5.98 10.93
CA ALA A 43 1.86 -5.19 11.12
C ALA A 43 1.66 -4.88 12.61
N PRO A 44 1.25 -3.65 12.96
CA PRO A 44 0.90 -3.30 14.33
C PRO A 44 -0.13 -4.25 14.94
N PHE A 45 0.00 -4.48 16.24
CA PHE A 45 -0.88 -5.34 17.03
C PHE A 45 -1.89 -4.54 17.86
N ASP A 46 -2.97 -5.20 18.26
CA ASP A 46 -4.13 -4.71 19.02
C ASP A 46 -4.80 -3.44 18.44
N LEU A 47 -5.17 -3.49 17.16
CA LEU A 47 -5.77 -2.36 16.45
C LEU A 47 -7.30 -2.33 16.51
N ASP A 48 -7.96 -3.49 16.47
CA ASP A 48 -9.42 -3.58 16.53
C ASP A 48 -9.90 -5.01 16.81
N ARG A 49 -11.14 -5.17 17.27
CA ARG A 49 -11.67 -6.48 17.69
C ARG A 49 -11.99 -7.43 16.54
N ASP A 50 -12.42 -6.93 15.38
CA ASP A 50 -12.80 -7.76 14.23
C ASP A 50 -12.41 -7.09 12.92
N TYR A 51 -11.30 -7.53 12.33
CA TYR A 51 -10.85 -7.02 11.05
C TYR A 51 -10.19 -8.11 10.19
N GLY A 52 -10.00 -7.80 8.92
CA GLY A 52 -9.08 -8.49 8.04
C GLY A 52 -8.09 -7.51 7.42
N SER A 53 -6.92 -7.98 7.02
CA SER A 53 -5.94 -7.11 6.35
C SER A 53 -5.25 -7.79 5.19
N LYS A 54 -4.84 -6.97 4.22
CA LYS A 54 -4.03 -7.36 3.06
C LYS A 54 -2.78 -6.50 3.05
N VAL A 55 -1.61 -7.12 3.19
CA VAL A 55 -0.30 -6.49 3.04
C VAL A 55 0.23 -6.82 1.65
N LYS A 56 0.60 -5.82 0.85
CA LYS A 56 1.09 -5.99 -0.52
C LYS A 56 2.30 -5.11 -0.83
N GLY A 57 3.17 -5.58 -1.71
CA GLY A 57 4.33 -4.85 -2.19
C GLY A 57 5.36 -5.79 -2.79
N TYR A 58 6.63 -5.42 -2.75
CA TYR A 58 7.70 -6.16 -3.38
C TYR A 58 8.78 -6.54 -2.37
N PHE A 59 9.20 -7.80 -2.41
CA PHE A 59 10.41 -8.28 -1.77
C PHE A 59 11.57 -8.26 -2.76
N ILE A 60 12.72 -7.76 -2.31
CA ILE A 60 13.96 -7.68 -3.08
C ILE A 60 15.01 -8.54 -2.38
N PRO A 61 15.33 -9.73 -2.93
CA PRO A 61 16.27 -10.64 -2.31
C PRO A 61 17.68 -10.02 -2.26
N PRO A 62 18.37 -10.09 -1.12
CA PRO A 62 19.77 -9.65 -1.04
C PRO A 62 20.77 -10.68 -1.59
N GLU A 63 20.36 -11.93 -1.79
CA GLU A 63 21.18 -13.04 -2.27
C GLU A 63 20.42 -13.81 -3.35
N THR A 64 21.14 -14.48 -4.25
CA THR A 64 20.54 -15.42 -5.21
C THR A 64 20.54 -16.82 -4.59
N GLY A 65 19.42 -17.54 -4.71
CA GLY A 65 19.30 -18.93 -4.29
C GLY A 65 17.96 -19.24 -3.61
N PRO A 66 17.89 -20.36 -2.86
CA PRO A 66 16.66 -20.80 -2.23
C PRO A 66 16.33 -20.02 -0.95
N TYR A 67 15.13 -19.44 -0.90
CA TYR A 67 14.56 -18.77 0.27
C TYR A 67 13.42 -19.59 0.89
N THR A 68 13.38 -19.68 2.22
CA THR A 68 12.19 -20.17 2.94
C THR A 68 11.46 -18.97 3.55
N PHE A 69 10.20 -18.76 3.18
CA PHE A 69 9.36 -17.71 3.76
C PHE A 69 8.65 -18.21 5.01
N PHE A 70 8.44 -17.30 5.96
CA PHE A 70 7.72 -17.53 7.20
C PHE A 70 6.60 -16.50 7.35
N LEU A 71 5.46 -16.92 7.89
CA LEU A 71 4.32 -16.06 8.20
C LEU A 71 3.83 -16.34 9.63
N ALA A 72 3.72 -15.30 10.43
CA ALA A 72 3.08 -15.34 11.74
C ALA A 72 1.82 -14.48 11.71
N GLY A 73 0.76 -14.97 12.36
CA GLY A 73 -0.46 -14.18 12.52
C GLY A 73 -1.62 -14.93 13.15
N SER A 74 -2.66 -14.20 13.51
CA SER A 74 -3.53 -14.54 14.66
C SER A 74 -4.42 -15.77 14.52
N ASN A 75 -5.21 -15.88 13.45
CA ASN A 75 -6.18 -16.98 13.28
C ASN A 75 -5.94 -17.71 11.96
N ALA A 76 -6.09 -16.99 10.84
CA ALA A 76 -5.85 -17.51 9.52
C ALA A 76 -5.09 -16.49 8.69
N ALA A 77 -4.03 -16.93 8.03
CA ALA A 77 -3.32 -16.10 7.09
C ALA A 77 -2.77 -16.90 5.92
N GLU A 78 -2.57 -16.20 4.81
CA GLU A 78 -2.00 -16.70 3.57
C GLU A 78 -0.87 -15.77 3.14
N LEU A 79 0.22 -16.31 2.63
CA LEU A 79 1.25 -15.55 1.91
C LEU A 79 1.30 -16.05 0.47
N TRP A 80 1.32 -15.10 -0.45
CA TRP A 80 1.39 -15.30 -1.88
C TRP A 80 2.61 -14.58 -2.43
N LEU A 81 3.28 -15.20 -3.40
CA LEU A 81 4.45 -14.65 -4.08
C LEU A 81 4.32 -14.85 -5.58
N SER A 82 4.74 -13.83 -6.34
CA SER A 82 4.78 -13.85 -7.79
C SER A 82 6.21 -13.70 -8.30
N GLU A 83 6.68 -14.69 -9.06
CA GLU A 83 8.03 -14.78 -9.60
C GLU A 83 8.29 -13.81 -10.76
N ASN A 84 7.25 -13.48 -11.54
CA ASN A 84 7.31 -12.41 -12.55
C ASN A 84 7.03 -11.02 -11.94
N GLY A 85 6.65 -11.02 -10.66
CA GLY A 85 6.18 -9.89 -9.86
C GLY A 85 5.08 -9.04 -10.51
N GLN A 86 4.24 -9.69 -11.30
CA GLN A 86 2.90 -9.23 -11.66
C GLN A 86 1.89 -9.86 -10.70
N GLU A 87 0.82 -9.14 -10.37
CA GLU A 87 -0.23 -9.66 -9.47
C GLU A 87 -0.90 -10.93 -10.02
N SER A 88 -1.08 -11.01 -11.35
CA SER A 88 -1.59 -12.20 -12.03
C SER A 88 -0.72 -13.46 -11.88
N GLY A 89 0.55 -13.31 -11.48
CA GLY A 89 1.49 -14.42 -11.24
C GLY A 89 1.53 -14.95 -9.81
N LEU A 90 0.67 -14.46 -8.91
CA LEU A 90 0.68 -14.85 -7.50
C LEU A 90 0.38 -16.34 -7.29
N LYS A 91 1.28 -17.01 -6.58
CA LYS A 91 1.10 -18.39 -6.09
C LYS A 91 1.11 -18.37 -4.56
N LYS A 92 0.20 -19.12 -3.94
CA LYS A 92 0.17 -19.28 -2.48
C LYS A 92 1.38 -20.11 -2.05
N ILE A 93 2.19 -19.58 -1.13
CA ILE A 93 3.41 -20.22 -0.63
C ILE A 93 3.33 -20.56 0.86
N VAL A 94 2.47 -19.88 1.63
CA VAL A 94 2.18 -20.19 3.05
C VAL A 94 0.67 -20.08 3.27
N SER A 95 0.11 -20.97 4.09
CA SER A 95 -1.31 -20.93 4.45
C SER A 95 -1.51 -21.63 5.79
N PHE A 96 -2.22 -21.00 6.71
CA PHE A 96 -2.67 -21.64 7.94
C PHE A 96 -4.04 -21.13 8.37
N SER A 97 -4.74 -21.96 9.16
CA SER A 97 -6.04 -21.66 9.78
C SER A 97 -6.03 -21.84 11.30
N SER A 98 -4.85 -22.07 11.87
CA SER A 98 -4.59 -22.08 13.31
C SER A 98 -3.38 -21.17 13.51
N GLY A 99 -3.65 -19.94 13.92
CA GLY A 99 -2.63 -18.90 13.94
C GLY A 99 -1.66 -19.01 15.10
N SER A 100 -0.79 -18.02 15.17
CA SER A 100 0.31 -17.87 16.11
C SER A 100 0.22 -16.53 16.81
N SER A 101 0.96 -16.38 17.91
CA SER A 101 1.18 -15.07 18.50
C SER A 101 2.06 -14.21 17.58
N HIS A 102 2.10 -12.90 17.87
CA HIS A 102 2.95 -11.94 17.20
C HIS A 102 4.41 -12.42 17.15
N ASN A 103 5.02 -12.41 15.96
CA ASN A 103 6.40 -12.84 15.73
C ASN A 103 6.73 -14.27 16.24
N GLN A 104 5.73 -15.15 16.33
CA GLN A 104 5.91 -16.56 16.68
C GLN A 104 5.99 -17.43 15.42
N TRP A 105 7.21 -17.76 15.01
CA TRP A 105 7.51 -18.37 13.70
C TRP A 105 7.55 -19.90 13.68
N ASN A 106 7.39 -20.56 14.83
CA ASN A 106 7.64 -22.00 15.02
C ASN A 106 6.49 -22.73 15.72
N ARG A 107 5.27 -22.17 15.68
CA ARG A 107 4.10 -22.83 16.29
C ARG A 107 3.58 -23.98 15.43
N SER A 108 3.63 -23.83 14.12
CA SER A 108 3.20 -24.86 13.17
C SER A 108 4.11 -24.90 11.93
N PRO A 109 4.39 -26.08 11.36
CA PRO A 109 5.09 -26.20 10.06
C PRO A 109 4.41 -25.43 8.93
N SER A 110 3.08 -25.26 9.00
CA SER A 110 2.28 -24.52 8.01
C SER A 110 2.56 -23.02 7.96
N GLN A 111 3.38 -22.50 8.88
CA GLN A 111 3.86 -21.12 8.89
C GLN A 111 5.07 -20.89 7.98
N SER A 112 5.56 -21.93 7.31
CA SER A 112 6.72 -21.85 6.43
C SER A 112 6.45 -22.38 5.04
N SER A 113 7.08 -21.78 4.04
CA SER A 113 7.00 -22.24 2.65
C SER A 113 7.96 -23.41 2.39
N LYS A 114 7.80 -24.09 1.26
CA LYS A 114 8.93 -24.79 0.64
C LYS A 114 9.98 -23.76 0.18
N PRO A 115 11.25 -24.16 -0.04
CA PRO A 115 12.23 -23.28 -0.67
C PRO A 115 11.72 -22.72 -2.00
N VAL A 116 11.94 -21.42 -2.22
CA VAL A 116 11.63 -20.70 -3.46
C VAL A 116 12.93 -20.10 -3.97
N ASP A 117 13.32 -20.43 -5.20
CA ASP A 117 14.53 -19.89 -5.81
C ASP A 117 14.30 -18.46 -6.27
N LEU A 118 15.11 -17.53 -5.77
CA LEU A 118 15.03 -16.11 -6.08
C LEU A 118 16.39 -15.59 -6.54
N GLU A 119 16.38 -14.53 -7.34
CA GLU A 119 17.57 -13.83 -7.82
C GLU A 119 17.74 -12.50 -7.07
N ALA A 120 18.98 -12.22 -6.64
CA ALA A 120 19.30 -11.00 -5.92
C ALA A 120 18.91 -9.74 -6.72
N GLY A 121 18.35 -8.74 -6.05
CA GLY A 121 17.98 -7.45 -6.65
C GLY A 121 16.73 -7.46 -7.53
N ARG A 122 16.12 -8.62 -7.83
CA ARG A 122 14.84 -8.68 -8.55
C ARG A 122 13.66 -8.40 -7.63
N TYR A 123 12.60 -7.84 -8.20
CA TYR A 123 11.37 -7.50 -7.48
C TYR A 123 10.37 -8.64 -7.56
N TYR A 124 10.08 -9.27 -6.43
CA TYR A 124 9.06 -10.31 -6.31
C TYR A 124 7.82 -9.73 -5.64
N PHE A 125 6.67 -9.74 -6.32
CA PHE A 125 5.44 -9.21 -5.74
C PHE A 125 4.95 -10.18 -4.66
N VAL A 126 4.67 -9.66 -3.47
CA VAL A 126 4.23 -10.41 -2.30
C VAL A 126 2.91 -9.85 -1.80
N VAL A 127 2.01 -10.76 -1.41
CA VAL A 127 0.74 -10.42 -0.78
C VAL A 127 0.53 -11.35 0.41
N ALA A 128 0.35 -10.79 1.61
CA ALA A 128 -0.22 -11.54 2.72
C ALA A 128 -1.63 -11.08 3.02
N VAL A 129 -2.51 -12.03 3.30
CA VAL A 129 -3.88 -11.79 3.71
C VAL A 129 -4.10 -12.45 5.05
N GLN A 130 -4.73 -11.75 5.97
CA GLN A 130 -5.11 -12.29 7.28
C GLN A 130 -6.57 -12.02 7.58
N LYS A 131 -7.17 -12.97 8.29
CA LYS A 131 -8.34 -12.72 9.14
C LYS A 131 -7.95 -12.89 10.61
N GLY A 132 -8.17 -11.85 11.41
CA GLY A 132 -7.98 -11.86 12.87
C GLY A 132 -9.32 -11.85 13.60
N THR A 133 -9.28 -12.15 14.91
CA THR A 133 -10.36 -11.97 15.88
C THR A 133 -9.79 -11.26 17.11
N SER A 134 -10.66 -10.87 18.04
CA SER A 134 -10.42 -10.00 19.21
C SER A 134 -9.30 -10.31 20.21
N SER A 135 -8.46 -11.33 20.03
CA SER A 135 -7.53 -11.83 21.06
C SER A 135 -6.04 -11.79 20.72
N SER A 136 -5.68 -11.44 19.49
CA SER A 136 -4.32 -11.03 19.13
C SER A 136 -4.39 -10.51 17.71
N ASP A 137 -3.80 -9.37 17.41
CA ASP A 137 -3.69 -8.87 16.05
C ASP A 137 -2.23 -8.92 15.65
N SER A 138 -1.85 -9.79 14.74
CA SER A 138 -0.47 -9.74 14.23
C SER A 138 -0.43 -10.33 12.85
N LEU A 139 0.26 -9.66 11.94
CA LEU A 139 0.66 -10.21 10.65
C LEU A 139 2.12 -9.85 10.44
N SER A 140 3.01 -10.82 10.50
CA SER A 140 4.41 -10.58 10.22
C SER A 140 4.98 -11.63 9.27
N GLY A 141 5.88 -11.18 8.40
CA GLY A 141 6.55 -12.00 7.39
C GLY A 141 8.05 -12.02 7.61
N GLY A 142 8.68 -13.17 7.41
CA GLY A 142 10.12 -13.35 7.55
C GLY A 142 10.68 -14.32 6.52
N VAL A 143 12.00 -14.42 6.45
CA VAL A 143 12.70 -15.32 5.53
C VAL A 143 13.92 -15.99 6.17
N LYS A 144 14.26 -17.17 5.68
CA LYS A 144 15.60 -17.76 5.76
C LYS A 144 16.26 -17.62 4.39
N LEU A 145 17.43 -17.00 4.35
CA LEU A 145 18.23 -16.74 3.16
C LEU A 145 18.95 -18.02 2.69
N PRO A 146 19.45 -18.03 1.44
CA PRO A 146 20.34 -19.07 0.92
C PRO A 146 21.56 -19.31 1.83
N SER A 147 22.14 -18.24 2.39
CA SER A 147 23.22 -18.31 3.39
C SER A 147 22.84 -18.97 4.71
N GLY A 148 21.56 -19.27 4.94
CA GLY A 148 21.04 -19.80 6.20
C GLY A 148 20.71 -18.74 7.24
N ARG A 149 21.03 -17.45 6.98
CA ARG A 149 20.68 -16.32 7.84
C ARG A 149 19.16 -16.11 7.87
N TYR A 150 18.62 -15.72 9.01
CA TYR A 150 17.21 -15.34 9.15
C TYR A 150 17.04 -13.82 9.13
N ILE A 151 15.99 -13.34 8.45
CA ILE A 151 15.48 -11.97 8.56
C ILE A 151 13.98 -12.08 8.87
N ARG A 152 13.60 -11.86 10.12
CA ARG A 152 12.21 -11.96 10.58
C ARG A 152 11.97 -11.00 11.76
N PRO A 153 11.13 -9.97 11.61
CA PRO A 153 10.40 -9.60 10.39
C PRO A 153 11.34 -9.14 9.24
N LEU A 154 10.85 -9.23 8.00
CA LEU A 154 11.49 -8.60 6.83
C LEU A 154 11.54 -7.08 7.04
N THR A 155 12.67 -6.47 6.72
CA THR A 155 12.92 -5.05 6.99
C THR A 155 12.88 -4.20 5.73
N LYS A 156 12.68 -2.88 5.91
CA LYS A 156 12.55 -1.90 4.82
C LYS A 156 13.67 -1.92 3.77
N GLU A 157 14.86 -2.39 4.13
CA GLU A 157 16.01 -2.51 3.20
C GLU A 157 15.75 -3.52 2.08
N THR A 158 14.82 -4.47 2.29
CA THR A 158 14.47 -5.52 1.32
C THR A 158 13.03 -5.40 0.82
N LEU A 159 12.32 -4.33 1.19
CA LEU A 159 10.91 -4.15 0.89
C LEU A 159 10.68 -2.86 0.12
N GLN A 160 9.80 -2.93 -0.87
CA GLN A 160 9.32 -1.76 -1.57
C GLN A 160 7.80 -1.83 -1.77
N TRP A 161 7.06 -0.79 -1.38
CA TRP A 161 5.61 -0.80 -1.49
C TRP A 161 5.16 -0.62 -2.95
N ARG A 162 6.04 -0.07 -3.80
CA ARG A 162 5.91 -0.08 -5.27
C ARG A 162 7.25 -0.33 -5.96
N ARG A 163 7.19 -0.89 -7.18
CA ARG A 163 8.36 -1.01 -8.07
C ARG A 163 8.76 0.37 -8.59
N PRO A 164 10.05 0.74 -8.58
CA PRO A 164 10.54 1.86 -9.38
C PRO A 164 10.18 1.66 -10.86
N GLY A 165 9.54 2.65 -11.48
CA GLY A 165 9.11 2.58 -12.89
C GLY A 165 7.89 1.70 -13.18
N ASN A 166 7.16 1.19 -12.18
CA ASN A 166 5.85 0.55 -12.41
C ASN A 166 4.74 1.56 -12.17
N HIS A 167 4.01 1.88 -13.24
CA HIS A 167 3.10 3.03 -13.32
C HIS A 167 1.66 2.74 -12.82
N TYR A 168 1.35 1.50 -12.42
CA TYR A 168 -0.04 0.98 -12.48
C TYR A 168 -0.68 0.56 -11.14
N ALA A 169 -0.18 0.99 -9.98
CA ALA A 169 -0.80 0.63 -8.69
C ALA A 169 -1.39 1.87 -7.99
N GLY A 170 -2.56 2.31 -8.48
CA GLY A 170 -3.33 3.42 -7.91
C GLY A 170 -2.60 4.77 -7.93
N LEU A 171 -3.18 5.73 -7.25
CA LEU A 171 -2.63 7.05 -7.03
C LEU A 171 -2.27 7.18 -5.56
N VAL A 172 -1.13 7.78 -5.28
CA VAL A 172 -0.72 8.05 -3.90
C VAL A 172 -1.35 9.37 -3.50
N ARG A 173 -2.19 9.35 -2.46
CA ARG A 173 -2.65 10.57 -1.78
C ARG A 173 -1.84 10.75 -0.50
N GLU A 174 -1.19 11.90 -0.39
CA GLU A 174 -0.46 12.34 0.78
C GLU A 174 -1.22 13.52 1.39
N VAL A 175 -1.40 13.51 2.71
CA VAL A 175 -2.16 14.54 3.44
C VAL A 175 -1.28 15.17 4.49
N TRP A 176 -1.35 16.49 4.61
CA TRP A 176 -0.75 17.29 5.66
C TRP A 176 -1.86 17.99 6.43
N LYS A 177 -2.04 17.62 7.70
CA LYS A 177 -3.06 18.17 8.61
C LYS A 177 -2.60 19.46 9.27
N ASP A 178 -3.52 20.10 9.98
CA ASP A 178 -3.31 21.32 10.77
C ASP A 178 -2.76 22.49 9.94
N MET A 179 -3.27 22.62 8.71
CA MET A 179 -2.90 23.69 7.80
C MET A 179 -3.58 25.00 8.17
N GLY A 180 -2.78 26.04 8.39
CA GLY A 180 -3.27 27.42 8.39
C GLY A 180 -3.32 27.95 6.96
N GLY A 181 -4.52 28.31 6.49
CA GLY A 181 -4.73 28.81 5.14
C GLY A 181 -5.43 27.80 4.22
N TYR A 182 -5.67 28.20 2.97
CA TYR A 182 -6.46 27.45 2.00
C TYR A 182 -5.86 27.48 0.58
N GLN A 183 -4.69 28.10 0.41
CA GLN A 183 -4.00 28.21 -0.85
C GLN A 183 -2.99 27.07 -1.01
N VAL A 184 -2.75 26.61 -2.25
CA VAL A 184 -1.69 25.62 -2.53
C VAL A 184 -0.30 26.09 -2.06
N ILE A 185 -0.06 27.41 -1.98
CA ILE A 185 1.18 27.94 -1.42
C ILE A 185 1.32 27.64 0.08
N ASP A 186 0.22 27.59 0.83
CA ASP A 186 0.25 27.27 2.27
C ASP A 186 0.71 25.82 2.47
N LEU A 187 0.29 24.91 1.57
CA LEU A 187 0.78 23.53 1.54
C LEU A 187 2.25 23.44 1.10
N THR A 188 2.60 24.06 -0.02
CA THR A 188 3.93 23.90 -0.62
C THR A 188 5.04 24.64 0.13
N SER A 189 4.70 25.64 0.95
CA SER A 189 5.62 26.32 1.86
C SER A 189 5.72 25.69 3.25
N ASN A 190 4.85 24.73 3.58
CA ASN A 190 4.89 24.03 4.85
C ASN A 190 6.24 23.29 5.02
N PRO A 191 6.94 23.40 6.16
CA PRO A 191 8.24 22.74 6.38
C PRO A 191 8.20 21.21 6.30
N ASN A 192 7.03 20.60 6.48
CA ASN A 192 6.83 19.16 6.34
C ASN A 192 6.58 18.73 4.88
N PHE A 193 6.32 19.67 3.97
CA PHE A 193 6.15 19.37 2.55
C PHE A 193 7.51 19.36 1.83
N PRO A 194 7.79 18.41 0.92
CA PRO A 194 6.95 17.29 0.48
C PRO A 194 7.19 15.96 1.23
N ASN A 195 8.09 15.94 2.22
CA ASN A 195 8.72 14.70 2.67
C ASN A 195 8.15 14.10 3.96
N ASN A 196 7.29 14.83 4.68
CA ASN A 196 6.76 14.43 5.98
C ASN A 196 5.23 14.61 6.04
N PRO A 197 4.44 13.91 5.20
CA PRO A 197 2.98 13.94 5.28
C PRO A 197 2.47 13.34 6.59
N SER A 198 1.34 13.85 7.08
CA SER A 198 0.61 13.33 8.24
C SER A 198 0.00 11.96 7.96
N SER A 199 -0.43 11.69 6.73
CA SER A 199 -0.86 10.37 6.27
C SER A 199 -0.56 10.15 4.79
N VAL A 200 -0.42 8.88 4.41
CA VAL A 200 -0.22 8.44 3.03
C VAL A 200 -1.15 7.27 2.78
N GLU A 201 -1.97 7.39 1.74
CA GLU A 201 -2.89 6.35 1.30
C GLU A 201 -2.74 6.13 -0.22
N VAL A 202 -3.29 5.01 -0.69
CA VAL A 202 -3.41 4.72 -2.12
C VAL A 202 -4.88 4.74 -2.48
N ILE A 203 -5.25 5.58 -3.44
CA ILE A 203 -6.61 5.67 -3.97
C ILE A 203 -6.65 5.09 -5.38
N ASP A 204 -7.72 4.36 -5.71
CA ASP A 204 -7.84 3.71 -7.01
C ASP A 204 -8.33 4.67 -8.11
N ASN A 205 -9.07 5.71 -7.73
CA ASN A 205 -9.60 6.74 -8.63
C ASN A 205 -8.88 8.08 -8.40
N PHE A 206 -8.76 8.90 -9.44
CA PHE A 206 -8.30 10.30 -9.31
C PHE A 206 -9.44 11.18 -8.76
N ASP A 207 -9.97 10.76 -7.61
CA ASP A 207 -11.04 11.39 -6.86
C ASP A 207 -10.71 11.22 -5.36
N ALA A 208 -10.33 12.33 -4.72
CA ALA A 208 -9.96 12.29 -3.32
C ALA A 208 -11.21 12.13 -2.42
N PRO A 209 -11.12 11.49 -1.26
CA PRO A 209 -12.26 11.28 -0.38
C PRO A 209 -12.99 12.59 -0.04
N TYR A 210 -14.32 12.57 -0.18
CA TYR A 210 -15.17 13.74 0.04
C TYR A 210 -15.52 13.91 1.53
N ASN A 211 -15.35 15.13 2.05
CA ASN A 211 -15.78 15.54 3.38
C ASN A 211 -15.25 14.65 4.53
N VAL A 212 -13.95 14.34 4.50
CA VAL A 212 -13.31 13.43 5.47
C VAL A 212 -12.52 14.13 6.57
N GLU A 213 -12.18 15.41 6.41
CA GLU A 213 -11.38 16.20 7.35
C GLU A 213 -11.50 17.70 7.03
N ASP A 214 -11.17 18.57 7.98
CA ASP A 214 -11.03 20.02 7.81
C ASP A 214 -9.55 20.46 7.90
N ASN A 215 -9.23 21.65 7.39
CA ASN A 215 -7.92 22.32 7.55
C ASN A 215 -6.70 21.45 7.17
N TYR A 216 -6.74 20.84 5.99
CA TYR A 216 -5.65 20.02 5.48
C TYR A 216 -5.27 20.40 4.05
N GLY A 217 -4.03 20.13 3.69
CA GLY A 217 -3.56 20.12 2.31
C GLY A 217 -3.36 18.68 1.85
N SER A 218 -3.58 18.39 0.56
CA SER A 218 -3.30 17.07 0.01
C SER A 218 -2.58 17.14 -1.33
N ARG A 219 -1.77 16.11 -1.61
CA ARG A 219 -1.16 15.86 -2.91
C ARG A 219 -1.54 14.47 -3.38
N VAL A 220 -2.18 14.38 -4.54
CA VAL A 220 -2.44 13.12 -5.24
C VAL A 220 -1.46 12.99 -6.39
N ARG A 221 -0.75 11.87 -6.49
CA ARG A 221 0.23 11.62 -7.56
C ARG A 221 0.21 10.20 -8.08
N GLY A 222 0.41 10.05 -9.38
CA GLY A 222 0.56 8.77 -10.05
C GLY A 222 0.71 8.98 -11.55
N TYR A 223 0.40 7.96 -12.33
CA TYR A 223 0.54 8.02 -13.79
C TYR A 223 -0.84 8.01 -14.44
N PHE A 224 -0.97 8.82 -15.48
CA PHE A 224 -2.10 8.78 -16.38
C PHE A 224 -1.73 7.93 -17.59
N VAL A 225 -2.50 6.89 -17.84
CA VAL A 225 -2.35 6.04 -19.02
C VAL A 225 -3.41 6.48 -20.00
N ALA A 226 -2.98 7.19 -21.05
CA ALA A 226 -3.90 7.68 -22.07
C ALA A 226 -4.65 6.49 -22.70
N PRO A 227 -6.01 6.45 -22.63
CA PRO A 227 -6.77 5.36 -23.22
C PRO A 227 -6.67 5.32 -24.75
N GLU A 228 -6.34 6.45 -25.37
CA GLU A 228 -6.21 6.63 -26.81
C GLU A 228 -5.04 7.57 -27.13
N THR A 229 -4.58 7.58 -28.38
CA THR A 229 -3.62 8.59 -28.83
C THR A 229 -4.39 9.82 -29.29
N GLY A 230 -4.07 11.00 -28.75
CA GLY A 230 -4.70 12.25 -29.15
C GLY A 230 -4.46 13.38 -28.16
N ASP A 231 -5.16 14.49 -28.40
CA ASP A 231 -5.12 15.65 -27.52
C ASP A 231 -6.08 15.48 -26.34
N TYR A 232 -5.58 15.77 -25.14
CA TYR A 232 -6.34 15.68 -23.90
C TYR A 232 -6.58 17.07 -23.31
N ARG A 233 -7.79 17.30 -22.81
CA ARG A 233 -8.11 18.43 -21.92
C ARG A 233 -8.39 17.87 -20.53
N PHE A 234 -7.64 18.35 -19.55
CA PHE A 234 -7.82 17.99 -18.15
C PHE A 234 -8.69 19.03 -17.44
N TYR A 235 -9.46 18.56 -16.47
CA TYR A 235 -10.29 19.39 -15.59
C TYR A 235 -9.93 19.04 -14.15
N LEU A 236 -10.09 20.00 -13.24
CA LEU A 236 -9.84 19.82 -11.82
C LEU A 236 -10.97 20.47 -11.02
N ALA A 237 -11.51 19.73 -10.08
CA ALA A 237 -12.39 20.23 -9.03
C ALA A 237 -11.61 20.12 -7.72
N ALA A 238 -11.68 21.16 -6.89
CA ALA A 238 -11.09 21.13 -5.55
C ALA A 238 -11.86 22.07 -4.63
N ASP A 239 -11.86 21.70 -3.35
CA ASP A 239 -12.31 22.60 -2.30
C ASP A 239 -11.24 23.69 -2.09
N SER A 240 -11.69 24.95 -2.15
CA SER A 240 -10.89 26.18 -2.05
C SER A 240 -9.87 26.46 -3.17
N THR A 241 -8.77 25.71 -3.27
CA THR A 241 -7.76 25.90 -4.35
C THR A 241 -7.13 24.58 -4.76
N GLY A 242 -6.60 24.51 -5.99
CA GLY A 242 -6.03 23.28 -6.51
C GLY A 242 -5.18 23.50 -7.74
N GLU A 243 -4.22 22.61 -7.95
CA GLU A 243 -3.36 22.61 -9.12
C GLU A 243 -3.24 21.19 -9.69
N LEU A 244 -3.29 21.08 -11.02
CA LEU A 244 -2.98 19.84 -11.73
C LEU A 244 -1.71 20.05 -12.54
N TRP A 245 -0.80 19.09 -12.42
CA TRP A 245 0.48 19.07 -13.11
C TRP A 245 0.56 17.79 -13.94
N ILE A 246 0.97 17.91 -15.19
CA ILE A 246 1.16 16.79 -16.12
C ILE A 246 2.57 16.86 -16.69
N SER A 247 3.22 15.70 -16.76
CA SER A 247 4.54 15.57 -17.39
C SER A 247 4.36 15.20 -18.86
N SER A 248 5.30 15.64 -19.71
CA SER A 248 5.37 15.21 -21.11
C SER A 248 5.88 13.77 -21.27
N ASP A 249 6.39 13.16 -20.21
CA ASP A 249 6.89 11.79 -20.14
C ASP A 249 6.62 11.18 -18.76
N ASP A 250 7.27 10.04 -18.45
CA ASP A 250 7.17 9.36 -17.17
C ASP A 250 8.06 9.95 -16.05
N SER A 251 8.71 11.10 -16.28
CA SER A 251 9.56 11.77 -15.29
C SER A 251 8.83 12.87 -14.52
N GLU A 252 8.94 12.84 -13.19
CA GLU A 252 8.44 13.93 -12.32
C GLU A 252 9.15 15.27 -12.60
N THR A 253 10.36 15.28 -13.16
CA THR A 253 11.10 16.53 -13.46
C THR A 253 10.49 17.35 -14.59
N ASN A 254 9.67 16.69 -15.44
CA ASN A 254 9.05 17.31 -16.60
C ASN A 254 7.60 17.74 -16.33
N LEU A 255 7.13 17.65 -15.08
CA LEU A 255 5.83 18.18 -14.68
C LEU A 255 5.69 19.67 -15.03
N ARG A 256 4.56 20.01 -15.64
CA ARG A 256 4.12 21.38 -15.92
C ARG A 256 2.69 21.55 -15.43
N LYS A 257 2.42 22.70 -14.80
CA LYS A 257 1.07 23.03 -14.36
C LYS A 257 0.19 23.21 -15.59
N VAL A 258 -0.91 22.47 -15.64
CA VAL A 258 -1.90 22.50 -16.74
C VAL A 258 -3.25 23.04 -16.30
N VAL A 259 -3.59 22.94 -15.01
CA VAL A 259 -4.79 23.54 -14.41
C VAL A 259 -4.43 24.21 -13.09
N SER A 260 -5.01 25.37 -12.82
CA SER A 260 -4.95 26.07 -11.54
C SER A 260 -6.33 26.62 -11.24
N ILE A 261 -6.90 26.26 -10.09
CA ILE A 261 -8.16 26.81 -9.60
C ILE A 261 -7.89 27.61 -8.32
N THR A 262 -8.39 28.84 -8.28
CA THR A 262 -8.17 29.80 -7.18
C THR A 262 -9.43 30.03 -6.34
N GLY A 263 -10.43 29.16 -6.52
CA GLY A 263 -11.69 29.18 -5.79
C GLY A 263 -12.28 27.78 -5.75
N TRP A 264 -13.22 27.57 -4.84
CA TRP A 264 -13.84 26.27 -4.61
C TRP A 264 -14.82 25.90 -5.74
N THR A 265 -14.87 24.62 -6.05
CA THR A 265 -15.89 23.98 -6.88
C THR A 265 -16.64 22.97 -6.01
N ASP A 266 -17.89 22.65 -6.35
CA ASP A 266 -18.56 21.49 -5.78
C ASP A 266 -17.79 20.20 -6.15
N HIS A 267 -18.04 19.12 -5.40
CA HIS A 267 -17.43 17.82 -5.69
C HIS A 267 -17.80 17.38 -7.11
N ASN A 268 -16.79 17.07 -7.91
CA ASN A 268 -16.91 16.70 -9.32
C ASN A 268 -17.62 17.76 -10.22
N GLU A 269 -17.56 19.04 -9.84
CA GLU A 269 -18.02 20.17 -10.66
C GLU A 269 -16.92 20.63 -11.63
N TRP A 270 -16.89 20.07 -12.83
CA TRP A 270 -15.78 20.23 -13.77
C TRP A 270 -15.84 21.47 -14.68
N LEU A 271 -17.01 22.11 -14.80
CA LEU A 271 -17.30 23.09 -15.86
C LEU A 271 -17.74 24.46 -15.32
N LYS A 272 -17.24 24.84 -14.15
CA LYS A 272 -17.51 26.14 -13.54
C LYS A 272 -16.80 27.29 -14.25
#